data_AF-A0A443S6I4-F1
#
_entry.id   AF-A0A443S6I4-F1
#
_cell.length_a   1.000
_cell.length_b   1.000
_cell.length_c   1.000
_cell.angle_alpha   90.00
_cell.angle_beta   90.00
_cell.angle_gamma   90.00
#
_symmetry.space_group_name_H-M   'P 1'
#
loop_
_entity.id
_entity.type
_entity.pdbx_description
1 polymer ?
#
loop_
_entity_poly.entity_id
_entity_poly.type
_entity_poly.pdbx_seq_one_letter_code
_entity_poly.pdbx_strand_id
1 'polypeptide(L)'
;MSYDETKGRVLRSVSKIESATTLIVENAYTHWLRPSLYKSYCYACLKSLTKRYLYCGKCFKVRFCCVQCLNKSTNEFHKNECEYMNILEQFSMGHFALRMASVVGIDVVLQTAFENERQQNCDHFKNDYKSIYSLTGDRRLQHSTLFLSACVGGAVLALCAHRMSWITNKSEEMEVFAGVMFKHLMQVIVNTFVVYDCKMKKSDLTVIHEDSFLGRKRKKVGVVIAVQTIA
;
A
#
# COMPACT_ATOMS: atom_id res chain seq x y z
N MET A 1 -15.00 14.39 7.95
CA MET A 1 -15.24 13.66 6.69
C MET A 1 -16.74 13.37 6.68
N SER A 2 -17.44 13.47 5.56
CA SER A 2 -18.89 13.16 5.52
C SER A 2 -19.15 11.96 4.62
N TYR A 3 -20.28 11.28 4.81
CA TYR A 3 -20.73 10.21 3.91
C TYR A 3 -21.70 10.75 2.86
N ASP A 4 -21.59 10.24 1.65
CA ASP A 4 -22.48 10.47 0.51
C ASP A 4 -22.90 9.10 -0.02
N GLU A 5 -24.20 8.85 -0.19
CA GLU A 5 -24.70 7.52 -0.57
C GLU A 5 -24.16 7.04 -1.92
N THR A 6 -23.89 7.96 -2.85
CA THR A 6 -23.42 7.62 -4.19
C THR A 6 -21.90 7.57 -4.29
N LYS A 7 -21.21 8.43 -3.55
CA LYS A 7 -19.75 8.61 -3.64
C LYS A 7 -18.99 7.96 -2.49
N GLY A 8 -19.69 7.44 -1.48
CA GLY A 8 -19.10 6.96 -0.24
C GLY A 8 -18.52 8.10 0.59
N ARG A 9 -17.26 7.97 1.02
CA ARG A 9 -16.62 9.00 1.86
C ARG A 9 -16.23 10.21 1.02
N VAL A 10 -16.64 11.40 1.47
CA VAL A 10 -16.36 12.67 0.79
C VAL A 10 -15.81 13.72 1.75
N LEU A 11 -15.00 14.61 1.20
CA LEU A 11 -14.58 15.85 1.84
C LEU A 11 -15.52 16.96 1.41
N ARG A 12 -16.02 17.72 2.39
CA ARG A 12 -16.92 18.84 2.17
C ARG A 12 -16.29 20.07 2.83
N SER A 13 -16.16 21.15 2.07
CA SER A 13 -15.69 22.41 2.65
C SER A 13 -16.78 22.99 3.54
N VAL A 14 -16.39 23.48 4.72
CA VAL A 14 -17.29 24.22 5.63
C VAL A 14 -17.30 25.73 5.33
N SER A 15 -16.38 26.20 4.49
CA SER A 15 -16.23 27.61 4.15
C SER A 15 -15.76 27.79 2.70
N LYS A 16 -15.75 29.05 2.24
CA LYS A 16 -15.17 29.40 0.94
C LYS A 16 -13.66 29.20 0.99
N ILE A 17 -13.12 28.52 -0.02
CA ILE A 17 -11.68 28.28 -0.18
C ILE A 17 -11.14 29.27 -1.20
N GLU A 18 -10.08 29.98 -0.84
CA GLU A 18 -9.39 30.89 -1.75
C GLU A 18 -8.48 30.14 -2.73
N SER A 19 -8.11 30.82 -3.81
CA SER A 19 -7.17 30.26 -4.78
C SER A 19 -5.79 30.09 -4.14
N ALA A 20 -5.08 29.03 -4.53
CA ALA A 20 -3.77 28.67 -4.01
C ALA A 20 -3.72 28.31 -2.50
N THR A 21 -4.86 28.07 -1.86
CA THR A 21 -4.89 27.53 -0.49
C THR A 21 -4.57 26.04 -0.51
N THR A 22 -3.60 25.63 0.32
CA THR A 22 -3.36 24.21 0.61
C THR A 22 -4.55 23.66 1.38
N LEU A 23 -5.28 22.73 0.77
CA LEU A 23 -6.48 22.14 1.37
C LEU A 23 -6.14 21.15 2.48
N ILE A 24 -5.21 20.23 2.18
CA ILE A 24 -4.93 19.06 3.01
C ILE A 24 -3.46 18.71 2.89
N VAL A 25 -2.84 18.40 4.04
CA VAL A 25 -1.52 17.78 4.13
C VAL A 25 -1.64 16.59 5.06
N GLU A 26 -1.25 15.41 4.59
CA GLU A 26 -1.38 14.16 5.34
C GLU A 26 -0.07 13.40 5.36
N ASN A 27 0.23 12.80 6.51
CA ASN A 27 1.29 11.81 6.60
C ASN A 27 0.81 10.50 5.99
N ALA A 28 1.66 9.87 5.17
CA ALA A 28 1.37 8.54 4.65
C ALA A 28 1.23 7.54 5.80
N TYR A 29 0.17 6.70 5.78
CA TYR A 29 0.10 5.52 6.65
C TYR A 29 1.29 4.60 6.37
N THR A 30 1.52 4.32 5.08
CA THR A 30 2.77 3.72 4.61
C THR A 30 3.04 4.14 3.17
N HIS A 31 4.27 3.91 2.73
CA HIS A 31 4.73 4.23 1.39
C HIS A 31 5.54 3.08 0.82
N TRP A 32 5.66 3.03 -0.50
CA TRP A 32 6.44 2.01 -1.20
C TRP A 32 7.15 2.59 -2.42
N LEU A 33 8.45 2.32 -2.50
CA LEU A 33 9.25 2.65 -3.67
C LEU A 33 9.10 1.52 -4.68
N ARG A 34 8.93 1.84 -5.95
CA ARG A 34 8.83 0.81 -6.99
C ARG A 34 10.20 0.09 -7.15
N PRO A 35 10.24 -1.25 -7.31
CA PRO A 35 11.47 -2.02 -7.48
C PRO A 35 12.41 -1.49 -8.57
N SER A 36 11.85 -1.08 -9.72
CA SER A 36 12.63 -0.51 -10.83
C SER A 36 13.37 0.79 -10.47
N LEU A 37 13.07 1.40 -9.32
CA LEU A 37 13.62 2.66 -8.85
C LEU A 37 14.49 2.55 -7.59
N TYR A 38 14.70 1.34 -7.06
CA TYR A 38 15.57 1.10 -5.89
C TYR A 38 17.01 1.62 -6.07
N LYS A 39 17.48 1.67 -7.31
CA LYS A 39 18.82 2.20 -7.64
C LYS A 39 18.87 3.73 -7.68
N SER A 40 17.75 4.42 -7.90
CA SER A 40 17.73 5.85 -8.25
C SER A 40 17.09 6.73 -7.19
N TYR A 41 16.36 6.15 -6.23
CA TYR A 41 15.61 6.87 -5.22
C TYR A 41 15.83 6.26 -3.84
N CYS A 42 15.73 7.12 -2.83
CA CYS A 42 15.83 6.70 -1.45
C CYS A 42 14.61 5.84 -1.09
N TYR A 43 14.87 4.67 -0.53
CA TYR A 43 13.85 3.70 -0.14
C TYR A 43 12.93 4.19 0.99
N ALA A 44 13.38 5.17 1.78
CA ALA A 44 12.65 5.68 2.95
C ALA A 44 11.93 7.02 2.71
N CYS A 45 12.52 7.93 1.92
CA CYS A 45 11.95 9.28 1.73
C CYS A 45 11.51 9.55 0.29
N LEU A 46 11.71 8.57 -0.62
CA LEU A 46 11.35 8.66 -2.04
C LEU A 46 12.03 9.81 -2.80
N LYS A 47 13.03 10.50 -2.23
CA LYS A 47 13.81 11.52 -2.93
C LYS A 47 14.82 10.88 -3.86
N SER A 48 15.11 11.54 -4.98
CA SER A 48 16.13 11.07 -5.92
C SER A 48 17.49 11.04 -5.22
N LEU A 49 18.25 9.97 -5.46
CA LEU A 49 19.58 9.83 -4.93
C LEU A 49 20.57 10.65 -5.75
N THR A 50 21.52 11.25 -5.05
CA THR A 50 22.70 11.86 -5.67
C THR A 50 23.80 10.81 -5.85
N LYS A 51 25.01 11.23 -6.24
CA LYS A 51 26.18 10.34 -6.35
C LYS A 51 26.56 9.67 -5.01
N ARG A 52 26.14 10.23 -3.87
CA ARG A 52 26.38 9.66 -2.53
C ARG A 52 25.10 9.03 -1.99
N TYR A 53 25.18 7.75 -1.64
CA TYR A 53 24.09 6.99 -1.02
C TYR A 53 24.65 5.90 -0.12
N LEU A 54 23.82 5.42 0.79
CA LEU A 54 24.07 4.24 1.62
C LEU A 54 23.26 3.08 1.06
N TYR A 55 23.69 1.85 1.32
CA TYR A 55 22.92 0.64 1.03
C TYR A 55 22.64 -0.09 2.34
N CYS A 56 21.59 -0.93 2.36
CA CYS A 56 21.41 -1.85 3.47
C CYS A 56 22.53 -2.90 3.46
N GLY A 57 23.31 -2.99 4.54
CA GLY A 57 24.44 -3.91 4.64
C GLY A 57 24.07 -5.40 4.70
N LYS A 58 22.77 -5.74 4.78
CA LYS A 58 22.29 -7.12 4.76
C LYS A 58 21.84 -7.55 3.36
N CYS A 59 20.87 -6.83 2.77
CA CYS A 59 20.31 -7.22 1.47
C CYS A 59 21.00 -6.59 0.26
N PHE A 60 21.68 -5.45 0.42
CA PHE A 60 22.28 -4.65 -0.68
C PHE A 60 21.31 -4.21 -1.80
N LYS A 61 20.00 -4.46 -1.67
CA LYS A 61 18.98 -4.18 -2.69
C LYS A 61 18.48 -2.74 -2.69
N VAL A 62 18.41 -2.12 -1.52
CA VAL A 62 17.80 -0.81 -1.31
C VAL A 62 18.83 0.24 -0.92
N ARG A 63 18.58 1.49 -1.31
CA ARG A 63 19.48 2.63 -1.12
C ARG A 63 18.85 3.75 -0.30
N PHE A 64 19.68 4.47 0.44
CA PHE A 64 19.26 5.55 1.33
C PHE A 64 20.09 6.81 1.11
N CYS A 65 19.48 7.98 1.25
CA CYS A 65 20.19 9.26 1.07
C CYS A 65 21.03 9.65 2.29
N CYS A 66 20.72 9.13 3.48
CA CYS A 66 21.42 9.42 4.72
C CYS A 66 21.19 8.32 5.78
N VAL A 67 21.97 8.34 6.85
CA VAL A 67 21.87 7.40 7.98
C VAL A 67 20.50 7.46 8.65
N GLN A 68 19.90 8.66 8.76
CA GLN A 68 18.56 8.84 9.33
C GLN A 68 17.51 8.05 8.53
N CYS A 69 17.56 8.10 7.19
CA CYS A 69 16.65 7.34 6.33
C CYS A 69 16.86 5.82 6.44
N LEU A 70 18.11 5.38 6.54
CA LEU A 70 18.44 3.97 6.77
C LEU A 70 17.84 3.49 8.11
N ASN A 71 18.10 4.21 9.21
CA ASN A 71 17.61 3.84 10.54
C ASN A 71 16.09 3.89 10.62
N LYS A 72 15.47 4.94 10.07
CA LYS A 72 14.01 5.07 10.02
C LYS A 72 13.38 3.88 9.29
N SER A 73 13.85 3.58 8.08
CA SER A 73 13.33 2.47 7.30
C SER A 73 13.52 1.12 8.00
N THR A 74 14.70 0.87 8.58
CA THR A 74 14.97 -0.34 9.37
C THR A 74 13.98 -0.48 10.52
N ASN A 75 13.74 0.58 11.28
CA ASN A 75 12.88 0.53 12.47
C ASN A 75 11.40 0.36 12.12
N GLU A 76 10.94 0.98 11.03
CA GLU A 76 9.54 1.00 10.63
C GLU A 76 9.11 -0.22 9.81
N PHE A 77 9.84 -0.61 8.76
CA PHE A 77 9.36 -1.65 7.84
C PHE A 77 10.45 -2.54 7.25
N HIS A 78 11.65 -2.02 6.97
CA HIS A 78 12.67 -2.76 6.25
C HIS A 78 13.23 -3.94 7.06
N LYS A 79 13.26 -3.88 8.40
CA LYS A 79 13.64 -5.03 9.24
C LYS A 79 12.82 -6.28 8.91
N ASN A 80 11.55 -6.09 8.60
CA ASN A 80 10.60 -7.17 8.31
C ASN A 80 10.75 -7.70 6.87
N GLU A 81 11.28 -6.89 5.97
CA GLU A 81 11.36 -7.20 4.53
C GLU A 81 12.76 -7.62 4.06
N CYS A 82 13.79 -7.22 4.81
CA CYS A 82 15.18 -7.20 4.35
C CYS A 82 15.67 -8.54 3.79
N GLU A 83 15.43 -9.64 4.51
CA GLU A 83 15.85 -10.98 4.12
C GLU A 83 15.10 -11.50 2.88
N TYR A 84 13.89 -10.99 2.66
CA TYR A 84 12.97 -11.46 1.62
C TYR A 84 12.94 -10.55 0.40
N MET A 85 13.79 -9.52 0.33
CA MET A 85 13.78 -8.51 -0.75
C MET A 85 13.87 -9.12 -2.15
N ASN A 86 14.58 -10.24 -2.33
CA ASN A 86 14.67 -10.94 -3.62
C ASN A 86 13.32 -11.47 -4.12
N ILE A 87 12.45 -11.87 -3.18
CA ILE A 87 11.12 -12.37 -3.49
C ILE A 87 10.17 -11.17 -3.59
N LEU A 88 10.18 -10.28 -2.60
CA LEU A 88 9.28 -9.14 -2.51
C LEU A 88 9.41 -8.20 -3.73
N GLU A 89 10.61 -8.00 -4.27
CA GLU A 89 10.79 -7.16 -5.48
C GLU A 89 10.03 -7.70 -6.70
N GLN A 90 9.79 -9.01 -6.78
CA GLN A 90 9.05 -9.66 -7.87
C GLN A 90 7.53 -9.51 -7.71
N PHE A 91 7.04 -9.42 -6.48
CA PHE A 91 5.60 -9.30 -6.20
C PHE A 91 5.04 -7.88 -6.39
N SER A 92 5.90 -6.88 -6.67
CA SER A 92 5.49 -5.50 -7.01
C SER A 92 4.41 -4.96 -6.07
N MET A 93 3.16 -4.78 -6.53
CA MET A 93 2.03 -4.30 -5.71
C MET A 93 1.74 -5.19 -4.50
N GLY A 94 2.01 -6.49 -4.59
CA GLY A 94 1.92 -7.43 -3.47
C GLY A 94 2.93 -7.16 -2.36
N HIS A 95 4.12 -6.65 -2.69
CA HIS A 95 5.05 -6.17 -1.67
C HIS A 95 4.44 -5.00 -0.91
N PHE A 96 3.80 -4.07 -1.61
CA PHE A 96 3.15 -2.96 -0.93
C PHE A 96 1.98 -3.41 -0.04
N ALA A 97 1.15 -4.35 -0.51
CA ALA A 97 0.07 -4.94 0.28
C ALA A 97 0.60 -5.63 1.55
N LEU A 98 1.68 -6.40 1.45
CA LEU A 98 2.31 -7.03 2.61
C LEU A 98 2.91 -5.99 3.56
N ARG A 99 3.50 -4.91 3.03
CA ARG A 99 4.03 -3.81 3.83
C ARG A 99 2.94 -3.17 4.69
N MET A 100 1.75 -2.93 4.14
CA MET A 100 0.60 -2.35 4.86
C MET A 100 0.24 -3.13 6.13
N ALA A 101 0.35 -4.46 6.10
CA ALA A 101 0.17 -5.32 7.26
C ALA A 101 1.41 -5.32 8.18
N SER A 102 2.61 -5.38 7.61
CA SER A 102 3.86 -5.49 8.38
C SER A 102 4.17 -4.28 9.27
N VAL A 103 3.69 -3.08 8.90
CA VAL A 103 3.95 -1.85 9.68
C VAL A 103 3.17 -1.79 10.99
N VAL A 104 2.02 -2.46 11.07
CA VAL A 104 1.18 -2.49 12.29
C VAL A 104 1.35 -3.80 13.07
N GLY A 105 1.81 -4.86 12.40
CA GLY A 105 1.95 -6.19 12.99
C GLY A 105 0.75 -7.07 12.71
N ILE A 106 1.00 -8.38 12.63
CA ILE A 106 0.04 -9.35 12.11
C ILE A 106 -1.09 -9.64 13.09
N ASP A 107 -0.81 -9.60 14.38
CA ASP A 107 -1.84 -9.76 15.42
C ASP A 107 -2.92 -8.69 15.30
N VAL A 108 -2.52 -7.43 15.10
CA VAL A 108 -3.46 -6.31 14.90
C VAL A 108 -4.25 -6.49 13.60
N VAL A 109 -3.60 -7.00 12.56
CA VAL A 109 -4.23 -7.29 11.26
C VAL A 109 -5.33 -8.32 11.41
N LEU A 110 -5.02 -9.46 12.03
CA LEU A 110 -5.95 -10.56 12.26
C LEU A 110 -7.10 -10.12 13.16
N GLN A 111 -6.81 -9.47 14.30
CA GLN A 111 -7.82 -8.92 15.20
C GLN A 111 -8.78 -7.99 14.46
N THR A 112 -8.25 -7.05 13.67
CA THR A 112 -9.05 -6.10 12.90
C THR A 112 -9.93 -6.82 11.86
N ALA A 113 -9.44 -7.89 11.26
CA ALA A 113 -10.20 -8.68 10.29
C ALA A 113 -11.38 -9.40 10.96
N PHE A 114 -11.15 -10.03 12.12
CA PHE A 114 -12.19 -10.71 12.90
C PHE A 114 -13.24 -9.73 13.47
N GLU A 115 -12.84 -8.52 13.88
CA GLU A 115 -13.75 -7.52 14.43
C GLU A 115 -14.61 -6.81 13.36
N ASN A 116 -14.06 -6.55 12.17
CA ASN A 116 -14.73 -5.74 11.14
C ASN A 116 -15.92 -6.42 10.46
N GLU A 117 -16.15 -7.72 10.66
CA GLU A 117 -17.38 -8.37 10.21
C GLU A 117 -18.64 -7.78 10.90
N ARG A 118 -18.48 -6.99 11.97
CA ARG A 118 -19.58 -6.59 12.85
C ARG A 118 -20.05 -5.13 12.79
N GLN A 119 -19.33 -4.16 12.19
CA GLN A 119 -19.80 -2.75 12.14
C GLN A 119 -18.93 -1.81 11.29
N GLN A 120 -19.54 -0.96 10.44
CA GLN A 120 -18.92 0.28 9.93
C GLN A 120 -19.92 1.44 9.81
N ASN A 121 -20.26 2.04 10.95
CA ASN A 121 -20.66 3.46 10.99
C ASN A 121 -19.54 4.19 11.73
N CYS A 122 -18.71 4.93 11.01
CA CYS A 122 -17.69 5.77 11.64
C CYS A 122 -17.70 7.15 10.97
N ASP A 123 -18.00 8.18 11.77
CA ASP A 123 -18.04 9.57 11.33
C ASP A 123 -16.64 10.22 11.26
N HIS A 124 -15.61 9.55 11.83
CA HIS A 124 -14.26 10.08 11.90
C HIS A 124 -13.20 9.03 11.56
N PHE A 125 -12.46 9.25 10.48
CA PHE A 125 -11.41 8.35 10.05
C PHE A 125 -10.06 8.84 10.58
N LYS A 126 -9.28 7.91 11.16
CA LYS A 126 -7.93 8.18 11.63
C LYS A 126 -6.91 7.63 10.63
N ASN A 127 -5.66 8.07 10.67
CA ASN A 127 -4.60 7.48 9.86
C ASN A 127 -4.06 6.20 10.52
N ASP A 128 -4.97 5.29 10.87
CA ASP A 128 -4.72 4.02 11.55
C ASP A 128 -5.08 2.83 10.66
N TYR A 129 -4.67 1.63 11.09
CA TYR A 129 -4.90 0.43 10.30
C TYR A 129 -6.38 0.12 10.12
N LYS A 130 -7.24 0.37 11.12
CA LYS A 130 -8.68 0.11 11.01
C LYS A 130 -9.32 0.96 9.90
N SER A 131 -8.94 2.23 9.79
CA SER A 131 -9.43 3.12 8.74
C SER A 131 -8.86 2.76 7.37
N ILE A 132 -7.60 2.31 7.29
CA ILE A 132 -7.00 1.77 6.05
C ILE A 132 -7.73 0.49 5.63
N TYR A 133 -8.02 -0.40 6.59
CA TYR A 133 -8.76 -1.62 6.35
C TYR A 133 -10.21 -1.33 5.94
N SER A 134 -10.81 -0.23 6.39
CA SER A 134 -12.16 0.18 5.95
C SER A 134 -12.20 0.73 4.52
N LEU A 135 -11.05 0.99 3.87
CA LEU A 135 -11.03 1.38 2.46
C LEU A 135 -11.63 0.24 1.62
N THR A 136 -12.64 0.55 0.80
CA THR A 136 -13.22 -0.43 -0.12
C THR A 136 -12.53 -0.36 -1.48
N GLY A 137 -12.54 -1.49 -2.19
CA GLY A 137 -12.29 -1.52 -3.63
C GLY A 137 -13.58 -1.22 -4.40
N ASP A 138 -13.46 -0.84 -5.67
CA ASP A 138 -14.59 -0.71 -6.57
C ASP A 138 -15.24 -2.08 -6.79
N ARG A 139 -16.52 -2.23 -6.42
CA ARG A 139 -17.27 -3.50 -6.54
C ARG A 139 -17.36 -4.00 -7.98
N ARG A 140 -17.23 -3.12 -8.98
CA ARG A 140 -17.24 -3.49 -10.40
C ARG A 140 -16.08 -4.42 -10.79
N LEU A 141 -15.04 -4.50 -9.96
CA LEU A 141 -13.87 -5.33 -10.22
C LEU A 141 -14.07 -6.81 -9.88
N GLN A 142 -15.18 -7.17 -9.23
CA GLN A 142 -15.49 -8.55 -8.85
C GLN A 142 -15.54 -9.54 -10.02
N HIS A 143 -15.76 -9.06 -11.25
CA HIS A 143 -15.87 -9.90 -12.45
C HIS A 143 -14.64 -9.84 -13.39
N SER A 144 -13.55 -9.21 -12.95
CA SER A 144 -12.36 -8.99 -13.78
C SER A 144 -11.28 -10.06 -13.55
N THR A 145 -10.43 -10.32 -14.56
CA THR A 145 -9.22 -11.16 -14.41
C THR A 145 -8.34 -10.70 -13.25
N LEU A 146 -8.35 -9.40 -12.98
CA LEU A 146 -7.66 -8.79 -11.85
C LEU A 146 -8.10 -9.37 -10.50
N PHE A 147 -9.38 -9.70 -10.34
CA PHE A 147 -9.90 -10.30 -9.11
C PHE A 147 -9.23 -11.65 -8.86
N LEU A 148 -9.21 -12.53 -9.87
CA LEU A 148 -8.55 -13.83 -9.78
C LEU A 148 -7.05 -13.68 -9.51
N SER A 149 -6.37 -12.76 -10.22
CA SER A 149 -4.95 -12.48 -9.98
C SER A 149 -4.70 -11.97 -8.55
N ALA A 150 -5.58 -11.13 -8.01
CA ALA A 150 -5.48 -10.66 -6.64
C ALA A 150 -5.77 -11.78 -5.64
N CYS A 151 -6.70 -12.71 -5.91
CA CYS A 151 -6.98 -13.86 -5.05
C CYS A 151 -5.76 -14.78 -4.94
N VAL A 152 -5.19 -15.15 -6.10
CA VAL A 152 -3.96 -15.94 -6.15
C VAL A 152 -2.81 -15.19 -5.47
N GLY A 153 -2.68 -13.89 -5.75
CA GLY A 153 -1.69 -13.02 -5.10
C GLY A 153 -1.85 -13.00 -3.58
N GLY A 154 -3.07 -12.91 -3.05
CA GLY A 154 -3.37 -12.94 -1.62
C GLY A 154 -2.92 -14.25 -0.97
N ALA A 155 -3.23 -15.39 -1.58
CA ALA A 155 -2.80 -16.70 -1.11
C ALA A 155 -1.26 -16.84 -1.12
N VAL A 156 -0.60 -16.38 -2.18
CA VAL A 156 0.87 -16.42 -2.27
C VAL A 156 1.51 -15.51 -1.22
N LEU A 157 0.96 -14.33 -0.97
CA LEU A 157 1.47 -13.43 0.07
C LEU A 157 1.28 -14.01 1.48
N ALA A 158 0.19 -14.76 1.73
CA ALA A 158 0.03 -15.49 2.99
C ALA A 158 1.08 -16.60 3.16
N LEU A 159 1.41 -17.32 2.08
CA LEU A 159 2.52 -18.27 2.07
C LEU A 159 3.87 -17.58 2.33
N CYS A 160 4.10 -16.39 1.76
CA CYS A 160 5.28 -15.59 2.06
C CYS A 160 5.33 -15.23 3.55
N ALA A 161 4.24 -14.72 4.13
CA ALA A 161 4.17 -14.39 5.55
C ALA A 161 4.45 -15.61 6.45
N HIS A 162 3.93 -16.79 6.09
CA HIS A 162 4.26 -18.03 6.79
C HIS A 162 5.76 -18.36 6.72
N ARG A 163 6.39 -18.22 5.54
CA ARG A 163 7.85 -18.38 5.36
C ARG A 163 8.67 -17.33 6.10
N MET A 164 8.08 -16.18 6.39
CA MET A 164 8.65 -15.12 7.23
C MET A 164 8.44 -15.36 8.72
N SER A 165 7.85 -16.50 9.10
CA SER A 165 7.50 -16.88 10.47
C SER A 165 6.55 -15.89 11.15
N TRP A 166 5.76 -15.17 10.36
CA TRP A 166 4.77 -14.21 10.85
C TRP A 166 3.46 -14.88 11.28
N ILE A 167 3.12 -16.00 10.64
CA ILE A 167 1.93 -16.80 10.92
C ILE A 167 2.43 -18.23 11.16
N THR A 168 2.27 -18.71 12.38
CA THR A 168 2.83 -19.99 12.85
C THR A 168 1.76 -21.05 13.06
N ASN A 169 0.49 -20.67 13.25
CA ASN A 169 -0.61 -21.55 13.64
C ASN A 169 -1.75 -21.60 12.61
N LYS A 170 -2.47 -22.74 12.66
CA LYS A 170 -3.76 -23.17 12.04
C LYS A 170 -4.23 -22.50 10.75
N SER A 171 -4.72 -23.33 9.83
CA SER A 171 -5.27 -22.95 8.51
C SER A 171 -6.16 -21.70 8.52
N GLU A 172 -6.95 -21.50 9.58
CA GLU A 172 -7.85 -20.35 9.71
C GLU A 172 -7.13 -18.99 9.71
N GLU A 173 -6.06 -18.79 10.49
CA GLU A 173 -5.32 -17.51 10.51
C GLU A 173 -4.71 -17.24 9.13
N MET A 174 -4.24 -18.28 8.46
CA MET A 174 -3.67 -18.20 7.13
C MET A 174 -4.73 -17.85 6.07
N GLU A 175 -5.92 -18.45 6.15
CA GLU A 175 -7.06 -18.16 5.28
C GLU A 175 -7.54 -16.71 5.47
N VAL A 176 -7.70 -16.28 6.73
CA VAL A 176 -8.08 -14.90 7.07
C VAL A 176 -7.03 -13.93 6.56
N PHE A 177 -5.74 -14.21 6.79
CA PHE A 177 -4.67 -13.36 6.32
C PHE A 177 -4.59 -13.30 4.78
N ALA A 178 -4.83 -14.42 4.09
CA ALA A 178 -4.92 -14.43 2.63
C ALA A 178 -6.07 -13.54 2.14
N GLY A 179 -7.23 -13.56 2.82
CA GLY A 179 -8.34 -12.66 2.58
C GLY A 179 -7.98 -11.18 2.80
N VAL A 180 -7.22 -10.88 3.85
CA VAL A 180 -6.69 -9.53 4.11
C VAL A 180 -5.73 -9.10 2.99
N MET A 181 -4.80 -9.97 2.57
CA MET A 181 -3.85 -9.67 1.49
C MET A 181 -4.55 -9.43 0.16
N PHE A 182 -5.55 -10.24 -0.18
CA PHE A 182 -6.43 -9.99 -1.32
C PHE A 182 -7.05 -8.59 -1.24
N LYS A 183 -7.63 -8.24 -0.09
CA LYS A 183 -8.24 -6.93 0.12
C LYS A 183 -7.23 -5.79 -0.02
N HIS A 184 -6.04 -5.91 0.56
CA HIS A 184 -4.99 -4.90 0.42
C HIS A 184 -4.48 -4.77 -1.01
N LEU A 185 -4.33 -5.87 -1.76
CA LEU A 185 -4.02 -5.82 -3.19
C LEU A 185 -5.07 -4.98 -3.94
N MET A 186 -6.35 -5.24 -3.70
CA MET A 186 -7.44 -4.47 -4.30
C MET A 186 -7.42 -3.00 -3.86
N GLN A 187 -7.13 -2.72 -2.59
CA GLN A 187 -7.00 -1.35 -2.09
C GLN A 187 -5.82 -0.62 -2.75
N VAL A 188 -4.67 -1.28 -2.91
CA VAL A 188 -3.51 -0.72 -3.60
C VAL A 188 -3.88 -0.39 -5.04
N ILE A 189 -4.51 -1.32 -5.77
CA ILE A 189 -4.89 -1.08 -7.17
C ILE A 189 -5.87 0.09 -7.28
N VAL A 190 -6.97 0.06 -6.52
CA VAL A 190 -8.07 1.01 -6.66
C VAL A 190 -7.75 2.37 -6.04
N ASN A 191 -7.28 2.38 -4.79
CA ASN A 191 -7.06 3.63 -4.03
C ASN A 191 -5.72 4.28 -4.34
N THR A 192 -4.85 3.61 -5.07
CA THR A 192 -3.64 4.22 -5.62
C THR A 192 -3.67 4.25 -7.14
N PHE A 193 -3.50 3.10 -7.80
CA PHE A 193 -3.09 3.08 -9.20
C PHE A 193 -4.17 3.61 -10.14
N VAL A 194 -5.44 3.25 -9.92
CA VAL A 194 -6.57 3.73 -10.73
C VAL A 194 -6.76 5.25 -10.59
N VAL A 195 -6.55 5.80 -9.39
CA VAL A 195 -6.67 7.25 -9.15
C VAL A 195 -5.64 8.03 -9.96
N TYR A 196 -4.41 7.52 -10.06
CA TYR A 196 -3.30 8.23 -10.70
C TYR A 196 -3.11 7.91 -12.19
N ASP A 197 -3.76 6.87 -12.73
CA ASP A 197 -3.54 6.42 -14.10
C ASP A 197 -4.83 6.38 -14.93
N CYS A 198 -5.03 7.46 -15.70
CA CYS A 198 -6.16 7.56 -16.62
C CYS A 198 -6.16 6.47 -17.71
N LYS A 199 -5.03 5.82 -18.01
CA LYS A 199 -5.00 4.69 -18.95
C LYS A 199 -5.54 3.42 -18.30
N MET A 200 -5.15 3.14 -17.05
CA MET A 200 -5.73 2.02 -16.28
C MET A 200 -7.25 2.19 -16.10
N LYS A 201 -7.71 3.43 -15.94
CA LYS A 201 -9.15 3.75 -15.87
C LYS A 201 -9.88 3.54 -17.20
N LYS A 202 -9.20 3.64 -18.35
CA LYS A 202 -9.77 3.49 -19.69
C LYS A 202 -9.68 2.06 -20.23
N SER A 203 -8.77 1.25 -19.72
CA SER A 203 -8.57 -0.14 -20.16
C SER A 203 -9.45 -1.14 -19.41
N ASP A 204 -10.42 -0.68 -18.61
CA ASP A 204 -11.21 -1.51 -17.68
C ASP A 204 -10.34 -2.48 -16.85
N LEU A 205 -9.10 -2.07 -16.56
CA LEU A 205 -8.11 -2.85 -15.81
C LEU A 205 -7.78 -4.24 -16.40
N THR A 206 -8.15 -4.50 -17.66
CA THR A 206 -7.82 -5.74 -18.40
C THR A 206 -6.34 -5.81 -18.80
N VAL A 207 -5.67 -4.66 -18.82
CA VAL A 207 -4.31 -4.52 -19.32
C VAL A 207 -3.43 -3.85 -18.25
N ILE A 208 -2.76 -4.68 -17.45
CA ILE A 208 -1.56 -4.24 -16.71
C ILE A 208 -0.36 -4.52 -17.63
N HIS A 209 -0.27 -3.83 -18.76
CA HIS A 209 0.91 -3.98 -19.63
C HIS A 209 2.13 -3.37 -18.94
N GLU A 210 3.27 -4.09 -18.97
CA GLU A 210 4.59 -3.57 -18.56
C GLU A 210 4.93 -2.24 -19.26
N ASP A 211 4.41 -2.01 -20.48
CA ASP A 211 4.62 -0.79 -21.26
C ASP A 211 3.94 0.46 -20.72
N SER A 212 2.89 0.31 -19.90
CA SER A 212 2.23 1.43 -19.21
C SER A 212 3.19 2.20 -18.30
N PHE A 213 4.29 1.53 -17.92
CA PHE A 213 5.26 2.01 -16.96
C PHE A 213 6.58 2.52 -17.55
N LEU A 214 6.79 2.35 -18.87
CA LEU A 214 8.06 2.63 -19.54
C LEU A 214 8.05 3.92 -20.37
N GLY A 215 6.87 4.47 -20.70
CA GLY A 215 6.74 5.60 -21.62
C GLY A 215 6.13 6.89 -21.03
N ARG A 216 6.88 7.68 -20.24
CA ARG A 216 6.82 9.17 -20.18
C ARG A 216 7.80 9.79 -19.17
N LYS A 217 8.25 11.02 -19.48
CA LYS A 217 9.29 11.85 -18.81
C LYS A 217 9.10 12.17 -17.31
N ARG A 218 8.04 11.72 -16.65
CA ARG A 218 7.89 11.78 -15.18
C ARG A 218 7.80 10.36 -14.65
N LYS A 219 8.95 9.75 -14.33
CA LYS A 219 9.01 8.43 -13.69
C LYS A 219 8.40 8.55 -12.29
N LYS A 220 7.16 8.08 -12.11
CA LYS A 220 6.47 8.04 -10.81
C LYS A 220 7.32 7.20 -9.85
N VAL A 221 7.69 7.81 -8.73
CA VAL A 221 8.78 7.31 -7.89
C VAL A 221 8.31 6.22 -6.93
N GLY A 222 7.20 6.48 -6.25
CA GLY A 222 6.63 5.58 -5.27
C GLY A 222 5.15 5.88 -5.07
N VAL A 223 4.54 5.03 -4.26
CA VAL A 223 3.13 5.06 -3.90
C VAL A 223 3.01 5.34 -2.42
N VAL A 224 1.98 6.10 -2.03
CA VAL A 224 1.60 6.30 -0.63
C VAL A 224 0.14 5.91 -0.46
N ILE A 225 -0.20 5.35 0.69
CA ILE A 225 -1.58 5.21 1.13
C ILE A 225 -1.72 5.90 2.49
N ALA A 226 -2.83 6.58 2.69
CA ALA A 226 -3.16 7.29 3.92
C ALA A 226 -4.68 7.29 4.07
N VAL A 227 -5.18 7.43 5.30
CA VAL A 227 -6.57 7.82 5.53
C VAL A 227 -6.62 9.18 6.19
N GLN A 228 -7.56 9.97 5.68
CA GLN A 228 -7.69 11.37 6.01
C GLN A 228 -8.05 11.57 7.47
N THR A 229 -7.25 12.39 8.16
CA THR A 229 -7.47 12.79 9.55
C THR A 229 -7.79 14.28 9.58
N ILE A 230 -8.89 14.65 10.24
CA ILE A 230 -9.16 16.06 10.56
C ILE A 230 -8.53 16.29 11.94
N ALA A 231 -7.57 17.22 12.00
CA ALA A 231 -7.10 17.81 13.26
C ALA A 231 -8.11 18.84 13.75
#